data_AF-A0A8J8DWJ9-F1
#
_entry.id   AF-A0A8J8DWJ9-F1
#
_cell.length_a   1.000
_cell.length_b   1.000
_cell.length_c   1.000
_cell.angle_alpha   90.00
_cell.angle_beta   90.00
_cell.angle_gamma   90.00
#
_symmetry.space_group_name_H-M   'P 1'
#
loop_
_entity.id
_entity.type
_entity.pdbx_description
1 polymer ?
#
loop_
_entity_poly.entity_id
_entity_poly.type
_entity_poly.pdbx_seq_one_letter_code
_entity_poly.pdbx_strand_id
1 'polypeptide(L)'
;MKRVFAVIFAAILLTSLVGPNFALAEDTAPVVYKQDFTFKIIVLPNGSANITMTSVWLGPKEEIEKQIEKILNETQNGNMTMEEAIEKFEQEQLARYIQGLTQAGVKLVNETMKSYGIEEGNNITLVFNAIALDYARYYSYDNYWELWIDPTRGYGSMMVPDTGFPFGIEANNTFIVVLPPNATLLSYPKPFVKQYNQSRFAVESSAAGDTVIVRSRIYLEPWLTPDGFKSLFGDYGDYYIRYKTPYEGVEHYEKSITNEYVTIDVYSNGTVRLHMKDEYVEPLRDVIARKAEIVSYGVQNVTEYILRTYSLALGYQGAIVDGGKVTILGLNETTAPLVIDAEYMLRNFTKYENGSYVYTFDPTMGMAQSLQDRSEYEVNNTLHLTLNLTDGGEFIEVPDNISTEIKGNRFTMTVVRRGNTLEIVSNVYIRYGAQPEDVKALLANRTSATVRYTLPAEGSNGGMSDTQKMAAVIVAALIVVLAVAFWKRR
;
A
#
# COMPACT_ATOMS: atom_id res chain seq x y z
N MET A 1 0.01 -0.59 2.64
CA MET A 1 0.99 0.35 3.22
C MET A 1 2.28 -0.41 3.54
N LYS A 2 3.21 -0.55 2.57
CA LYS A 2 4.39 -1.43 2.71
C LYS A 2 5.63 -0.81 3.39
N ARG A 3 5.53 0.32 4.08
CA ARG A 3 6.69 1.22 4.30
C ARG A 3 7.19 1.45 5.74
N VAL A 4 6.89 0.57 6.71
CA VAL A 4 7.39 0.78 8.09
C VAL A 4 8.24 -0.39 8.63
N PHE A 5 8.15 -1.58 8.03
CA PHE A 5 8.76 -2.80 8.60
C PHE A 5 10.30 -2.82 8.62
N ALA A 6 10.95 -2.14 7.67
CA ALA A 6 12.39 -2.30 7.46
C ALA A 6 13.26 -1.26 8.21
N VAL A 7 12.74 -0.08 8.60
CA VAL A 7 13.56 0.99 9.24
C VAL A 7 14.26 0.54 10.54
N ILE A 8 13.79 -0.53 11.17
CA ILE A 8 13.98 -0.75 12.60
C ILE A 8 15.15 -1.68 12.93
N PHE A 9 15.43 -2.72 12.12
CA PHE A 9 16.53 -3.64 12.41
C PHE A 9 17.92 -3.00 12.32
N ALA A 10 18.12 -2.04 11.41
CA ALA A 10 19.33 -1.24 11.33
C ALA A 10 19.44 -0.26 12.51
N ALA A 11 18.33 0.36 12.91
CA ALA A 11 18.28 1.34 14.00
C ALA A 11 18.50 0.73 15.40
N ILE A 12 18.00 -0.49 15.66
CA ILE A 12 18.22 -1.20 16.94
C ILE A 12 19.73 -1.38 17.22
N LEU A 13 20.55 -1.53 16.18
CA LEU A 13 21.98 -1.85 16.32
C LEU A 13 22.90 -0.63 16.16
N LEU A 14 22.55 0.31 15.28
CA LEU A 14 23.28 1.58 15.18
C LEU A 14 23.13 2.42 16.47
N THR A 15 21.97 2.41 17.11
CA THR A 15 21.75 3.21 18.33
C THR A 15 22.38 2.60 19.59
N SER A 16 22.65 1.30 19.62
CA SER A 16 23.32 0.62 20.74
C SER A 16 24.84 0.78 20.69
N LEU A 17 25.43 0.79 19.48
CA LEU A 17 26.87 0.98 19.29
C LEU A 17 27.29 2.45 19.28
N VAL A 18 26.46 3.35 18.75
CA VAL A 18 26.92 4.72 18.43
C VAL A 18 26.41 5.81 19.40
N GLY A 19 25.48 5.48 20.30
CA GLY A 19 25.02 6.39 21.36
C GLY A 19 24.34 7.69 20.87
N PRO A 20 23.73 8.47 21.79
CA PRO A 20 23.00 9.70 21.43
C PRO A 20 23.88 10.96 21.27
N ASN A 21 25.18 10.91 21.62
CA ASN A 21 26.08 12.07 21.56
C ASN A 21 26.93 12.06 20.27
N PHE A 22 26.30 12.25 19.11
CA PHE A 22 27.00 12.56 17.88
C PHE A 22 27.36 14.05 17.84
N ALA A 23 28.52 14.40 18.42
CA ALA A 23 29.22 15.60 18.00
C ALA A 23 30.13 15.22 16.82
N LEU A 24 30.07 15.98 15.74
CA LEU A 24 31.01 15.94 14.62
C LEU A 24 32.43 16.15 15.18
N ALA A 25 33.18 15.07 15.41
CA ALA A 25 34.60 15.17 15.71
C ALA A 25 35.33 15.34 14.36
N GLU A 26 35.91 16.52 14.16
CA GLU A 26 36.51 16.98 12.90
C GLU A 26 37.83 16.28 12.48
N ASP A 27 38.30 15.21 13.14
CA ASP A 27 39.66 14.70 12.90
C ASP A 27 39.88 13.18 12.98
N THR A 28 38.84 12.35 12.91
CA THR A 28 39.02 10.87 12.86
C THR A 28 38.74 10.30 11.48
N ALA A 29 39.63 9.41 11.02
CA ALA A 29 39.39 8.59 9.83
C ALA A 29 38.05 7.85 9.98
N PRO A 30 37.24 7.76 8.92
CA PRO A 30 35.91 7.19 9.02
C PRO A 30 35.98 5.72 9.44
N VAL A 31 35.15 5.37 10.43
CA VAL A 31 35.17 4.11 11.14
C VAL A 31 34.24 3.10 10.45
N VAL A 32 34.62 1.82 10.41
CA VAL A 32 33.75 0.73 9.91
C VAL A 32 33.31 -0.16 11.08
N TYR A 33 32.02 -0.17 11.38
CA TYR A 33 31.45 -1.05 12.40
C TYR A 33 31.23 -2.44 11.86
N LYS A 34 31.65 -3.45 12.62
CA LYS A 34 31.58 -4.86 12.22
C LYS A 34 30.64 -5.62 13.14
N GLN A 35 29.76 -6.43 12.55
CA GLN A 35 28.78 -7.18 13.30
C GLN A 35 28.46 -8.53 12.66
N ASP A 36 28.30 -9.55 13.51
CA ASP A 36 27.62 -10.78 13.14
C ASP A 36 26.22 -10.84 13.76
N PHE A 37 25.26 -11.31 13.00
CA PHE A 37 23.88 -11.45 13.44
C PHE A 37 23.30 -12.80 13.02
N THR A 38 22.66 -13.47 13.97
CA THR A 38 21.90 -14.68 13.71
C THR A 38 20.46 -14.48 14.20
N PHE A 39 19.49 -14.75 13.34
CA PHE A 39 18.08 -14.78 13.69
C PHE A 39 17.53 -16.18 13.45
N LYS A 40 17.28 -16.91 14.53
CA LYS A 40 16.63 -18.21 14.50
C LYS A 40 15.14 -18.06 14.74
N ILE A 41 14.34 -18.64 13.85
CA ILE A 41 12.88 -18.61 13.89
C ILE A 41 12.40 -20.05 13.83
N ILE A 42 11.73 -20.52 14.88
CA ILE A 42 11.08 -21.84 14.89
C ILE A 42 9.57 -21.61 14.81
N VAL A 43 9.00 -21.93 13.66
CA VAL A 43 7.59 -21.67 13.38
C VAL A 43 6.71 -22.78 13.95
N LEU A 44 5.69 -22.38 14.70
CA LEU A 44 4.71 -23.27 15.31
C LEU A 44 3.54 -23.55 14.34
N PRO A 45 2.79 -24.65 14.52
CA PRO A 45 1.64 -24.99 13.68
C PRO A 45 0.57 -23.90 13.53
N ASN A 46 0.43 -23.01 14.51
CA ASN A 46 -0.54 -21.91 14.50
C ASN A 46 0.01 -20.62 13.85
N GLY A 47 1.23 -20.64 13.30
CA GLY A 47 1.87 -19.47 12.69
C GLY A 47 2.63 -18.57 13.66
N SER A 48 2.50 -18.76 14.99
CA SER A 48 3.39 -18.12 15.95
C SER A 48 4.81 -18.68 15.83
N ALA A 49 5.82 -18.00 16.36
CA ALA A 49 7.20 -18.47 16.28
C ALA A 49 7.99 -18.22 17.57
N ASN A 50 8.83 -19.19 17.93
CA ASN A 50 9.89 -18.95 18.91
C ASN A 50 11.05 -18.27 18.18
N ILE A 51 11.41 -17.08 18.63
CA ILE A 51 12.45 -16.27 18.02
C ILE A 51 13.65 -16.11 18.95
N THR A 52 14.84 -16.29 18.38
CA THR A 52 16.11 -16.00 19.04
C THR A 52 16.95 -15.12 18.12
N MET A 53 17.35 -13.96 18.62
CA MET A 53 18.25 -13.04 17.94
C MET A 53 19.57 -12.97 18.68
N THR A 54 20.66 -13.23 17.99
CA THR A 54 22.01 -13.12 18.50
C THR A 54 22.75 -12.06 17.70
N SER A 55 23.27 -11.05 18.39
CA SER A 55 24.09 -9.98 17.81
C SER A 55 25.45 -9.99 18.47
N VAL A 56 26.53 -10.06 17.69
CA VAL A 56 27.90 -9.96 18.18
C VAL A 56 28.55 -8.73 17.59
N TRP A 57 29.03 -7.83 18.45
CA TRP A 57 29.76 -6.63 18.02
C TRP A 57 31.23 -7.01 17.86
N LEU A 58 31.75 -6.93 16.63
CA LEU A 58 33.08 -7.41 16.29
C LEU A 58 34.11 -6.28 16.16
N GLY A 59 33.66 -5.04 15.96
CA GLY A 59 34.53 -3.90 15.96
C GLY A 59 33.85 -2.58 15.59
N PRO A 60 34.59 -1.47 15.72
CA PRO A 60 35.98 -1.40 16.16
C PRO A 60 36.15 -1.70 17.66
N LYS A 61 37.30 -2.23 18.04
CA LYS A 61 37.59 -2.59 19.43
C LYS A 61 37.51 -1.41 20.39
N GLU A 62 38.06 -0.26 19.98
CA GLU A 62 38.03 0.97 20.78
C GLU A 62 36.61 1.43 21.12
N GLU A 63 35.67 1.29 20.17
CA GLU A 63 34.26 1.64 20.40
C GLU A 63 33.56 0.62 21.30
N ILE A 64 33.90 -0.68 21.18
CA ILE A 64 33.40 -1.72 22.09
C ILE A 64 33.92 -1.48 23.51
N GLU A 65 35.22 -1.20 23.66
CA GLU A 65 35.86 -0.90 24.94
C GLU A 65 35.21 0.34 25.60
N LYS A 66 34.99 1.42 24.85
CA LYS A 66 34.25 2.60 25.34
C LYS A 66 32.84 2.27 25.82
N GLN A 67 32.13 1.38 25.13
CA GLN A 67 30.80 0.96 25.58
C GLN A 67 30.86 0.10 26.85
N ILE A 68 31.82 -0.82 26.96
CA ILE A 68 32.05 -1.61 28.18
C ILE A 68 32.39 -0.67 29.34
N GLU A 69 33.32 0.26 29.14
CA GLU A 69 33.68 1.26 30.14
C GLU A 69 32.45 2.08 30.55
N LYS A 70 31.62 2.52 29.60
CA LYS A 70 30.40 3.27 29.90
C LYS A 70 29.42 2.47 30.77
N ILE A 71 29.20 1.19 30.45
CA ILE A 71 28.33 0.30 31.24
C ILE A 71 28.91 0.11 32.64
N LEU A 72 30.21 -0.13 32.75
CA LEU A 72 30.88 -0.37 34.03
C LEU A 72 31.10 0.90 34.86
N ASN A 73 31.17 2.09 34.24
CA ASN A 73 31.36 3.37 34.93
C ASN A 73 30.20 3.71 35.87
N GLU A 74 29.02 3.10 35.68
CA GLU A 74 27.90 3.22 36.61
C GLU A 74 28.21 2.61 38.00
N THR A 75 29.23 1.76 38.10
CA THR A 75 29.71 1.16 39.36
C THR A 75 30.66 2.08 40.15
N GLN A 76 31.25 3.10 39.50
CA GLN A 76 32.34 3.91 40.09
C GLN A 76 31.93 4.80 41.27
N ASN A 77 30.65 5.12 41.42
CA ASN A 77 30.14 5.91 42.54
C ASN A 77 29.68 5.07 43.75
N GLY A 78 29.90 3.75 43.73
CA GLY A 78 29.53 2.84 44.83
C GLY A 78 28.02 2.57 44.95
N ASN A 79 27.23 2.99 43.96
CA ASN A 79 25.76 2.86 43.99
C ASN A 79 25.24 1.55 43.39
N MET A 80 26.06 0.80 42.64
CA MET A 80 25.67 -0.43 41.93
C MET A 80 26.86 -1.39 41.79
N THR A 81 26.58 -2.69 41.87
CA THR A 81 27.50 -3.79 41.54
C THR A 81 27.64 -3.98 40.03
N MET A 82 28.66 -4.72 39.60
CA MET A 82 28.86 -5.07 38.18
C MET A 82 27.68 -5.85 37.61
N GLU A 83 27.14 -6.81 38.37
CA GLU A 83 25.95 -7.59 37.98
C GLU A 83 24.73 -6.68 37.76
N GLU A 84 24.49 -5.72 38.66
CA GLU A 84 23.39 -4.75 38.53
C GLU A 84 23.56 -3.81 37.33
N ALA A 85 24.80 -3.40 37.01
CA ALA A 85 25.08 -2.57 35.84
C ALA A 85 24.83 -3.32 34.52
N ILE A 86 25.22 -4.60 34.46
CA ILE A 86 24.96 -5.48 33.32
C ILE A 86 23.46 -5.76 33.20
N GLU A 87 22.77 -6.06 34.29
CA GLU A 87 21.32 -6.27 34.30
C GLU A 87 20.58 -5.02 33.81
N LYS A 88 20.98 -3.82 34.25
CA LYS A 88 20.41 -2.57 33.75
C LYS A 88 20.62 -2.41 32.24
N PHE A 89 21.84 -2.68 31.74
CA PHE A 89 22.12 -2.67 30.30
C PHE A 89 21.23 -3.69 29.55
N GLU A 90 21.07 -4.91 30.08
CA GLU A 90 20.18 -5.93 29.51
C GLU A 90 18.73 -5.45 29.45
N GLN A 91 18.21 -4.77 30.48
CA GLN A 91 16.87 -4.20 30.50
C GLN A 91 16.71 -3.07 29.46
N GLU A 92 17.71 -2.21 29.31
CA GLU A 92 17.70 -1.16 28.29
C GLU A 92 17.71 -1.74 26.88
N GLN A 93 18.52 -2.78 26.62
CA GLN A 93 18.53 -3.46 25.33
C GLN A 93 17.21 -4.23 25.09
N LEU A 94 16.66 -4.88 26.12
CA LEU A 94 15.37 -5.57 26.04
C LEU A 94 14.27 -4.61 25.58
N ALA A 95 14.17 -3.44 26.21
CA ALA A 95 13.19 -2.41 25.85
C ALA A 95 13.34 -1.96 24.39
N ARG A 96 14.59 -1.77 23.90
CA ARG A 96 14.86 -1.40 22.50
C ARG A 96 14.42 -2.48 21.50
N TYR A 97 14.71 -3.75 21.80
CA TYR A 97 14.31 -4.87 20.94
C TYR A 97 12.79 -5.04 20.90
N ILE A 98 12.12 -4.97 22.07
CA ILE A 98 10.65 -5.02 22.17
C ILE A 98 10.03 -3.87 21.38
N GLN A 99 10.49 -2.64 21.62
CA GLN A 99 9.99 -1.45 20.92
C GLN A 99 10.14 -1.62 19.42
N GLY A 100 11.32 -2.04 18.95
CA GLY A 100 11.57 -2.16 17.54
C GLY A 100 10.73 -3.25 16.86
N LEU A 101 10.60 -4.41 17.47
CA LEU A 101 9.76 -5.49 16.93
C LEU A 101 8.26 -5.14 16.97
N THR A 102 7.81 -4.48 18.03
CA THR A 102 6.41 -4.02 18.15
C THR A 102 6.08 -2.95 17.11
N GLN A 103 6.99 -2.01 16.86
CA GLN A 103 6.86 -1.02 15.78
C GLN A 103 6.86 -1.68 14.39
N ALA A 104 7.56 -2.81 14.23
CA ALA A 104 7.48 -3.68 13.06
C ALA A 104 6.23 -4.57 13.06
N GLY A 105 5.24 -4.30 13.92
CA GLY A 105 3.97 -5.02 13.96
C GLY A 105 4.03 -6.44 14.52
N VAL A 106 5.17 -6.83 15.12
CA VAL A 106 5.33 -8.13 15.77
C VAL A 106 4.78 -8.06 17.18
N LYS A 107 3.79 -8.88 17.49
CA LYS A 107 3.30 -9.06 18.86
C LYS A 107 4.20 -10.04 19.59
N LEU A 108 4.76 -9.63 20.71
CA LEU A 108 5.72 -10.41 21.48
C LEU A 108 5.15 -10.81 22.84
N VAL A 109 5.59 -11.96 23.34
CA VAL A 109 5.43 -12.39 24.73
C VAL A 109 6.67 -13.17 25.19
N ASN A 110 6.88 -13.23 26.51
CA ASN A 110 7.99 -13.94 27.16
C ASN A 110 9.38 -13.46 26.69
N GLU A 111 9.54 -12.15 26.60
CA GLU A 111 10.75 -11.51 26.12
C GLU A 111 11.86 -11.55 27.18
N THR A 112 13.08 -11.87 26.75
CA THR A 112 14.26 -11.90 27.61
C THR A 112 15.47 -11.39 26.83
N MET A 113 16.42 -10.79 27.56
CA MET A 113 17.71 -10.32 27.04
C MET A 113 18.82 -10.85 27.94
N LYS A 114 19.89 -11.32 27.32
CA LYS A 114 21.15 -11.63 27.98
C LYS A 114 22.32 -11.04 27.22
N SER A 115 23.31 -10.57 27.95
CA SER A 115 24.55 -10.02 27.42
C SER A 115 25.75 -10.84 27.90
N TYR A 116 26.77 -10.94 27.04
CA TYR A 116 28.01 -11.66 27.33
C TYR A 116 29.21 -10.87 26.81
N GLY A 117 30.38 -11.10 27.41
CA GLY A 117 31.66 -10.49 27.00
C GLY A 117 31.96 -9.14 27.67
N ILE A 118 31.04 -8.57 28.44
CA ILE A 118 31.24 -7.29 29.14
C ILE A 118 32.24 -7.45 30.29
N GLU A 119 32.08 -8.49 31.12
CA GLU A 119 32.93 -8.74 32.29
C GLU A 119 34.38 -9.03 31.88
N GLU A 120 34.56 -9.75 30.77
CA GLU A 120 35.87 -10.17 30.29
C GLU A 120 36.55 -9.16 29.36
N GLY A 121 35.91 -8.01 29.06
CA GLY A 121 36.43 -7.03 28.11
C GLY A 121 36.50 -7.54 26.67
N ASN A 122 35.61 -8.47 26.31
CA ASN A 122 35.53 -9.10 24.99
C ASN A 122 34.47 -8.42 24.10
N ASN A 123 34.27 -8.97 22.90
CA ASN A 123 33.16 -8.58 22.05
C ASN A 123 31.81 -8.73 22.78
N ILE A 124 30.97 -7.69 22.72
CA ILE A 124 29.63 -7.73 23.32
C ILE A 124 28.74 -8.63 22.48
N THR A 125 28.18 -9.67 23.10
CA THR A 125 27.17 -10.54 22.50
C THR A 125 25.83 -10.32 23.18
N LEU A 126 24.80 -9.99 22.41
CA LEU A 126 23.42 -9.84 22.87
C LEU A 126 22.58 -11.03 22.39
N VAL A 127 21.83 -11.66 23.29
CA VAL A 127 20.91 -12.76 23.01
C VAL A 127 19.52 -12.39 23.48
N PHE A 128 18.64 -12.11 22.50
CA PHE A 128 17.22 -11.84 22.73
C PHE A 128 16.40 -13.08 22.42
N ASN A 129 15.47 -13.44 23.30
CA ASN A 129 14.48 -14.50 23.06
C ASN A 129 13.07 -13.97 23.29
N ALA A 130 12.12 -14.42 22.47
CA ALA A 130 10.70 -14.15 22.66
C ALA A 130 9.84 -15.17 21.90
N ILE A 131 8.54 -15.13 22.15
CA ILE A 131 7.52 -15.75 21.29
C ILE A 131 6.86 -14.64 20.47
N ALA A 132 6.98 -14.71 19.16
CA ALA A 132 6.29 -13.84 18.22
C ALA A 132 4.92 -14.45 17.86
N LEU A 133 3.84 -13.80 18.28
CA LEU A 133 2.47 -14.24 17.98
C LEU A 133 2.11 -13.89 16.53
N ASP A 134 1.37 -14.77 15.86
CA ASP A 134 0.86 -14.60 14.49
C ASP A 134 1.96 -14.17 13.49
N TYR A 135 3.18 -14.67 13.68
CA TYR A 135 4.37 -14.21 12.96
C TYR A 135 4.36 -14.62 11.47
N ALA A 136 3.95 -15.87 11.18
CA ALA A 136 3.62 -16.32 9.84
C ALA A 136 2.13 -16.07 9.56
N ARG A 137 1.83 -15.53 8.38
CA ARG A 137 0.45 -15.24 7.95
C ARG A 137 -0.07 -16.37 7.08
N TYR A 138 -1.26 -16.86 7.40
CA TYR A 138 -1.97 -17.81 6.55
C TYR A 138 -2.81 -17.06 5.51
N TYR A 139 -2.76 -17.54 4.27
CA TYR A 139 -3.59 -17.06 3.17
C TYR A 139 -4.45 -18.22 2.66
N SER A 140 -5.72 -18.23 3.05
CA SER A 140 -6.74 -19.18 2.63
C SER A 140 -7.00 -19.13 1.12
N TYR A 141 -6.73 -17.97 0.49
CA TYR A 141 -6.91 -17.76 -0.95
C TYR A 141 -6.11 -18.76 -1.81
N ASP A 142 -4.83 -18.95 -1.48
CA ASP A 142 -3.92 -19.88 -2.17
C ASP A 142 -3.57 -21.13 -1.33
N ASN A 143 -4.13 -21.20 -0.11
CA ASN A 143 -3.86 -22.19 0.93
C ASN A 143 -2.35 -22.37 1.15
N TYR A 144 -1.70 -21.33 1.67
CA TYR A 144 -0.29 -21.38 2.10
C TYR A 144 0.00 -20.36 3.20
N TRP A 145 1.13 -20.54 3.86
CA TRP A 145 1.66 -19.65 4.90
C TRP A 145 2.85 -18.83 4.39
N GLU A 146 2.88 -17.56 4.77
CA GLU A 146 3.95 -16.63 4.42
C GLU A 146 4.65 -16.13 5.68
N LEU A 147 5.98 -16.16 5.65
CA LEU A 147 6.83 -15.63 6.70
C LEU A 147 7.80 -14.61 6.10
N TRP A 148 7.85 -13.42 6.69
CA TRP A 148 8.72 -12.35 6.25
C TRP A 148 10.12 -12.47 6.86
N ILE A 149 11.14 -12.25 6.05
CA ILE A 149 12.55 -12.13 6.42
C ILE A 149 13.13 -10.95 5.67
N ASP A 150 13.96 -10.16 6.36
CA ASP A 150 14.67 -9.04 5.75
C ASP A 150 16.18 -9.24 5.69
N PRO A 151 16.69 -9.84 4.60
CA PRO A 151 18.12 -9.94 4.35
C PRO A 151 18.83 -8.60 4.20
N THR A 152 18.11 -7.51 3.92
CA THR A 152 18.69 -6.16 3.87
C THR A 152 18.91 -5.58 5.27
N ARG A 153 18.42 -6.24 6.34
CA ARG A 153 18.48 -5.74 7.73
C ARG A 153 17.92 -4.33 7.89
N GLY A 154 17.03 -3.90 7.01
CA GLY A 154 16.45 -2.58 7.01
C GLY A 154 17.11 -1.53 6.14
N TYR A 155 18.31 -1.80 5.64
CA TYR A 155 19.06 -0.84 4.83
C TYR A 155 18.36 -0.51 3.51
N GLY A 156 17.49 -1.39 3.00
CA GLY A 156 16.70 -1.14 1.80
C GLY A 156 15.62 -0.07 1.92
N SER A 157 15.23 0.31 3.14
CA SER A 157 14.21 1.34 3.39
C SER A 157 14.67 2.45 4.32
N MET A 158 15.97 2.51 4.64
CA MET A 158 16.51 3.49 5.57
C MET A 158 16.51 4.89 4.94
N MET A 159 16.15 5.91 5.72
CA MET A 159 16.32 7.29 5.30
C MET A 159 17.80 7.67 5.45
N VAL A 160 18.47 7.87 4.32
CA VAL A 160 19.90 8.22 4.26
C VAL A 160 20.00 9.73 4.00
N PRO A 161 20.80 10.48 4.79
CA PRO A 161 21.05 11.88 4.50
C PRO A 161 21.77 12.02 3.15
N ASP A 162 21.60 13.15 2.47
CA ASP A 162 22.24 13.39 1.16
C ASP A 162 23.77 13.28 1.20
N THR A 163 24.35 13.59 2.36
CA THR A 163 25.80 13.48 2.62
C THR A 163 26.27 12.04 2.84
N GLY A 164 25.36 11.08 3.08
CA GLY A 164 25.69 9.76 3.61
C GLY A 164 26.04 9.80 5.10
N PHE A 165 26.23 8.62 5.70
CA PHE A 165 26.65 8.49 7.10
C PHE A 165 28.17 8.56 7.23
N PRO A 166 28.73 9.18 8.28
CA PRO A 166 30.18 9.35 8.47
C PRO A 166 30.96 8.06 8.78
N PHE A 167 30.31 6.90 8.70
CA PHE A 167 30.86 5.59 9.06
C PHE A 167 30.43 4.52 8.07
N GLY A 168 31.20 3.44 8.00
CA GLY A 168 30.89 2.25 7.23
C GLY A 168 30.32 1.13 8.10
N ILE A 169 29.76 0.12 7.44
CA ILE A 169 29.17 -1.07 8.07
C ILE A 169 29.68 -2.33 7.38
N GLU A 170 30.07 -3.33 8.15
CA GLU A 170 30.29 -4.70 7.70
C GLU A 170 29.41 -5.64 8.53
N ALA A 171 28.38 -6.21 7.92
CA ALA A 171 27.42 -7.07 8.61
C ALA A 171 27.29 -8.44 7.93
N ASN A 172 27.49 -9.51 8.70
CA ASN A 172 27.17 -10.87 8.28
C ASN A 172 25.91 -11.33 9.02
N ASN A 173 24.87 -11.64 8.25
CA ASN A 173 23.56 -11.98 8.78
C ASN A 173 23.21 -13.41 8.39
N THR A 174 22.72 -14.19 9.33
CA THR A 174 22.19 -15.54 9.09
C THR A 174 20.79 -15.65 9.65
N PHE A 175 19.82 -15.93 8.81
CA PHE A 175 18.44 -16.22 9.18
C PHE A 175 18.22 -17.73 9.06
N ILE A 176 17.82 -18.37 10.15
CA ILE A 176 17.59 -19.81 10.22
C ILE A 176 16.12 -20.01 10.54
N VAL A 177 15.34 -20.45 9.56
CA VAL A 177 13.90 -20.69 9.72
C VAL A 177 13.63 -22.17 9.70
N VAL A 178 13.10 -22.67 10.81
CA VAL A 178 12.61 -24.04 10.95
C VAL A 178 11.09 -24.00 10.76
N LEU A 179 10.62 -24.61 9.68
CA LEU A 179 9.21 -24.72 9.34
C LEU A 179 8.49 -25.72 10.26
N PRO A 180 7.15 -25.64 10.42
CA PRO A 180 6.43 -26.59 11.23
C PRO A 180 6.50 -28.00 10.63
N PRO A 181 6.22 -29.05 11.43
CA PRO A 181 6.19 -30.42 10.94
C PRO A 181 5.30 -30.60 9.70
N ASN A 182 5.72 -31.47 8.78
CA ASN A 182 5.02 -31.75 7.52
C ASN A 182 4.84 -30.54 6.59
N ALA A 183 5.61 -29.46 6.81
CA ALA A 183 5.61 -28.34 5.89
C ALA A 183 6.25 -28.71 4.54
N THR A 184 5.63 -28.25 3.45
CA THR A 184 6.18 -28.28 2.10
C THR A 184 6.60 -26.87 1.72
N LEU A 185 7.91 -26.65 1.58
CA LEU A 185 8.46 -25.38 1.14
C LEU A 185 8.03 -25.09 -0.31
N LEU A 186 7.51 -23.89 -0.56
CA LEU A 186 7.10 -23.41 -1.88
C LEU A 186 8.14 -22.47 -2.48
N SER A 187 8.59 -21.49 -1.69
CA SER A 187 9.60 -20.51 -2.11
C SER A 187 10.32 -19.92 -0.90
N TYR A 188 11.50 -19.37 -1.16
CA TYR A 188 12.33 -18.67 -0.18
C TYR A 188 13.22 -17.66 -0.91
N PRO A 189 13.82 -16.70 -0.19
CA PRO A 189 14.67 -15.66 -0.78
C PRO A 189 15.72 -16.22 -1.73
N LYS A 190 15.76 -15.73 -2.97
CA LYS A 190 16.73 -16.15 -3.99
C LYS A 190 18.09 -15.47 -3.79
N PRO A 191 19.18 -16.09 -4.28
CA PRO A 191 20.48 -15.45 -4.30
C PRO A 191 20.44 -14.12 -5.04
N PHE A 192 21.13 -13.13 -4.48
CA PHE A 192 21.18 -11.76 -5.02
C PHE A 192 22.55 -11.17 -4.75
N VAL A 193 23.12 -10.43 -5.70
CA VAL A 193 24.39 -9.71 -5.49
C VAL A 193 24.34 -8.37 -6.21
N LYS A 194 24.65 -7.31 -5.48
CA LYS A 194 24.88 -5.97 -6.00
C LYS A 194 26.15 -5.40 -5.41
N GLN A 195 26.81 -4.57 -6.20
CA GLN A 195 27.99 -3.83 -5.80
C GLN A 195 27.87 -2.40 -6.32
N TYR A 196 28.28 -1.44 -5.51
CA TYR A 196 28.39 -0.04 -5.84
C TYR A 196 29.68 0.48 -5.23
N ASN A 197 30.64 0.90 -6.05
CA ASN A 197 32.01 1.16 -5.62
C ASN A 197 32.57 -0.02 -4.80
N GLN A 198 32.97 0.25 -3.55
CA GLN A 198 33.46 -0.75 -2.61
C GLN A 198 32.31 -1.40 -1.83
N SER A 199 31.15 -0.75 -1.75
CA SER A 199 29.97 -1.26 -1.06
C SER A 199 29.37 -2.47 -1.78
N ARG A 200 28.88 -3.45 -1.02
CA ARG A 200 28.35 -4.70 -1.53
C ARG A 200 27.19 -5.20 -0.69
N PHE A 201 26.17 -5.72 -1.36
CA PHE A 201 25.09 -6.49 -0.75
C PHE A 201 25.00 -7.83 -1.46
N ALA A 202 25.08 -8.93 -0.70
CA ALA A 202 24.92 -10.27 -1.22
C ALA A 202 23.96 -11.07 -0.35
N VAL A 203 23.11 -11.88 -0.97
CA VAL A 203 22.21 -12.85 -0.35
C VAL A 203 22.50 -14.23 -0.92
N GLU A 204 22.61 -15.22 -0.05
CA GLU A 204 22.76 -16.63 -0.38
C GLU A 204 21.73 -17.41 0.43
N SER A 205 21.03 -18.36 -0.21
CA SER A 205 19.99 -19.12 0.49
C SER A 205 20.05 -20.61 0.15
N SER A 206 19.73 -21.44 1.14
CA SER A 206 19.68 -22.89 1.01
C SER A 206 18.54 -23.45 1.84
N ALA A 207 17.90 -24.53 1.38
CA ALA A 207 16.90 -25.26 2.13
C ALA A 207 17.31 -26.73 2.25
N ALA A 208 17.17 -27.30 3.44
CA ALA A 208 17.42 -28.71 3.73
C ALA A 208 16.38 -29.21 4.73
N GLY A 209 15.57 -30.20 4.31
CA GLY A 209 14.46 -30.69 5.12
C GLY A 209 13.44 -29.59 5.40
N ASP A 210 13.16 -29.36 6.68
CA ASP A 210 12.25 -28.33 7.20
C ASP A 210 12.95 -26.98 7.45
N THR A 211 14.26 -26.90 7.21
CA THR A 211 15.06 -25.73 7.58
C THR A 211 15.48 -24.95 6.34
N VAL A 212 15.19 -23.65 6.35
CA VAL A 212 15.66 -22.68 5.37
C VAL A 212 16.70 -21.78 6.03
N ILE A 213 17.85 -21.64 5.37
CA ILE A 213 18.92 -20.75 5.81
C ILE A 213 19.10 -19.67 4.75
N VAL A 214 18.95 -18.41 5.14
CA VAL A 214 19.23 -17.24 4.32
C VAL A 214 20.41 -16.51 4.95
N ARG A 215 21.46 -16.25 4.18
CA ARG A 215 22.62 -15.48 4.61
C ARG A 215 22.68 -14.19 3.82
N SER A 216 22.97 -13.08 4.49
CA SER A 216 23.33 -11.86 3.80
C SER A 216 24.65 -11.29 4.29
N ARG A 217 25.44 -10.78 3.35
CA ARG A 217 26.69 -10.05 3.62
C ARG A 217 26.52 -8.63 3.11
N ILE A 218 26.69 -7.67 4.01
CA ILE A 218 26.53 -6.25 3.72
C ILE A 218 27.85 -5.57 4.05
N TYR A 219 28.40 -4.84 3.08
CA TYR A 219 29.49 -3.90 3.31
C TYR A 219 29.07 -2.54 2.75
N LEU A 220 29.07 -1.52 3.58
CA LEU A 220 28.75 -0.14 3.24
C LEU A 220 29.96 0.71 3.55
N GLU A 221 30.45 1.45 2.55
CA GLU A 221 31.52 2.41 2.76
C GLU A 221 31.02 3.65 3.53
N PRO A 222 31.89 4.32 4.28
CA PRO A 222 31.57 5.63 4.84
C PRO A 222 31.13 6.61 3.76
N TRP A 223 30.19 7.47 4.11
CA TRP A 223 29.59 8.50 3.25
C TRP A 223 28.90 7.95 2.01
N LEU A 224 28.42 6.69 2.06
CA LEU A 224 27.62 6.12 0.99
C LEU A 224 26.36 6.97 0.76
N THR A 225 26.21 7.46 -0.47
CA THR A 225 25.11 8.35 -0.86
C THR A 225 23.78 7.59 -0.95
N PRO A 226 22.63 8.30 -0.93
CA PRO A 226 21.32 7.69 -1.17
C PRO A 226 21.24 6.88 -2.47
N ASP A 227 21.88 7.33 -3.55
CA ASP A 227 21.96 6.61 -4.82
C ASP A 227 22.75 5.29 -4.69
N GLY A 228 23.77 5.25 -3.84
CA GLY A 228 24.50 4.04 -3.50
C GLY A 228 23.60 3.02 -2.80
N PHE A 229 22.83 3.45 -1.79
CA PHE A 229 21.84 2.58 -1.13
C PHE A 229 20.79 2.06 -2.11
N LYS A 230 20.23 2.94 -2.95
CA LYS A 230 19.27 2.55 -3.98
C LYS A 230 19.87 1.54 -4.96
N SER A 231 21.12 1.72 -5.37
CA SER A 231 21.82 0.80 -6.28
C SER A 231 22.06 -0.59 -5.66
N LEU A 232 22.32 -0.64 -4.36
CA LEU A 232 22.54 -1.90 -3.62
C LEU A 232 21.23 -2.64 -3.33
N PHE A 233 20.20 -1.94 -2.85
CA PHE A 233 19.01 -2.57 -2.26
C PHE A 233 17.72 -2.38 -3.06
N GLY A 234 17.64 -1.37 -3.94
CA GLY A 234 16.38 -0.95 -4.57
C GLY A 234 15.71 -2.02 -5.44
N ASP A 235 16.49 -2.92 -6.01
CA ASP A 235 16.00 -4.03 -6.85
C ASP A 235 15.71 -5.32 -6.05
N TYR A 236 16.04 -5.34 -4.75
CA TYR A 236 15.83 -6.53 -3.92
C TYR A 236 14.37 -6.62 -3.46
N GLY A 237 13.66 -7.64 -3.95
CA GLY A 237 12.23 -7.86 -3.69
C GLY A 237 11.89 -9.17 -2.96
N ASP A 238 12.87 -9.99 -2.61
CA ASP A 238 12.63 -11.37 -2.16
C ASP A 238 12.71 -11.51 -0.63
N TYR A 239 11.61 -11.14 0.04
CA TYR A 239 11.53 -11.03 1.50
C TYR A 239 10.72 -12.15 2.17
N TYR A 240 10.30 -13.18 1.43
CA TYR A 240 9.29 -14.10 1.95
C TYR A 240 9.70 -15.57 1.80
N ILE A 241 9.52 -16.33 2.87
CA ILE A 241 9.43 -17.78 2.83
C ILE A 241 7.96 -18.16 2.73
N ARG A 242 7.62 -19.00 1.76
CA ARG A 242 6.27 -19.50 1.56
C ARG A 242 6.26 -21.01 1.68
N TYR A 243 5.27 -21.56 2.39
CA TYR A 243 5.16 -22.99 2.63
C TYR A 243 3.70 -23.42 2.80
N LYS A 244 3.40 -24.70 2.54
CA LYS A 244 2.13 -25.33 2.91
C LYS A 244 2.34 -26.26 4.07
N THR A 245 1.31 -26.50 4.87
CA THR A 245 1.32 -27.48 5.96
C THR A 245 -0.12 -27.97 6.17
N PRO A 246 -0.37 -29.16 6.75
CA PRO A 246 -1.72 -29.60 7.10
C PRO A 246 -2.44 -28.71 8.13
N TYR A 247 -1.74 -27.78 8.78
CA TYR A 247 -2.32 -26.84 9.72
C TYR A 247 -2.86 -25.61 8.99
N GLU A 248 -4.18 -25.37 9.08
CA GLU A 248 -4.79 -24.12 8.62
C GLU A 248 -4.64 -23.05 9.71
N GLY A 249 -4.42 -21.81 9.28
CA GLY A 249 -4.33 -20.66 10.18
C GLY A 249 -5.65 -19.92 10.31
N VAL A 250 -5.75 -19.06 11.31
CA VAL A 250 -6.81 -18.06 11.39
C VAL A 250 -6.32 -16.80 10.70
N GLU A 251 -7.08 -16.35 9.70
CA GLU A 251 -6.74 -15.11 9.01
C GLU A 251 -7.18 -13.92 9.85
N HIS A 252 -6.24 -13.02 10.14
CA HIS A 252 -6.51 -11.75 10.77
C HIS A 252 -6.19 -10.63 9.79
N TYR A 253 -7.23 -10.01 9.23
CA TYR A 253 -7.09 -8.95 8.24
C TYR A 253 -8.07 -7.81 8.45
N GLU A 254 -7.67 -6.64 7.98
CA GLU A 254 -8.51 -5.45 7.93
C GLU A 254 -9.37 -5.50 6.66
N LYS A 255 -10.52 -4.82 6.70
CA LYS A 255 -11.39 -4.64 5.53
C LYS A 255 -11.16 -3.26 4.93
N SER A 256 -11.38 -3.13 3.63
CA SER A 256 -11.48 -1.86 2.93
C SER A 256 -12.90 -1.75 2.39
N ILE A 257 -13.66 -0.81 2.95
CA ILE A 257 -15.06 -0.59 2.59
C ILE A 257 -15.22 0.88 2.24
N THR A 258 -15.55 1.13 0.98
CA THR A 258 -15.83 2.45 0.44
C THR A 258 -17.15 2.41 -0.33
N ASN A 259 -17.98 3.43 -0.14
CA ASN A 259 -19.19 3.63 -0.94
C ASN A 259 -19.09 4.97 -1.67
N GLU A 260 -19.24 4.93 -3.00
CA GLU A 260 -19.28 6.11 -3.85
C GLU A 260 -20.72 6.31 -4.32
N TYR A 261 -21.32 7.46 -4.04
CA TYR A 261 -22.65 7.80 -4.54
C TYR A 261 -22.50 8.94 -5.54
N VAL A 262 -22.96 8.70 -6.77
CA VAL A 262 -22.89 9.67 -7.87
C VAL A 262 -24.30 9.88 -8.38
N THR A 263 -24.81 11.11 -8.30
CA THR A 263 -26.09 11.51 -8.88
C THR A 263 -25.84 12.55 -9.96
N ILE A 264 -26.40 12.30 -11.14
CA ILE A 264 -26.27 13.13 -12.33
C ILE A 264 -27.68 13.55 -12.73
N ASP A 265 -28.03 14.81 -12.47
CA ASP A 265 -29.27 15.40 -12.95
C ASP A 265 -28.99 16.14 -14.27
N VAL A 266 -29.59 15.69 -15.36
CA VAL A 266 -29.41 16.25 -16.70
C VAL A 266 -30.60 17.14 -17.05
N TYR A 267 -30.32 18.42 -17.27
CA TYR A 267 -31.33 19.41 -17.66
C TYR A 267 -31.55 19.46 -19.17
N SER A 268 -32.67 20.05 -19.60
CA SER A 268 -33.09 20.11 -21.02
C SER A 268 -32.10 20.82 -21.94
N ASN A 269 -31.36 21.80 -21.44
CA ASN A 269 -30.31 22.52 -22.17
C ASN A 269 -28.96 21.79 -22.19
N GLY A 270 -28.89 20.56 -21.65
CA GLY A 270 -27.69 19.74 -21.57
C GLY A 270 -26.73 20.12 -20.45
N THR A 271 -27.07 21.07 -19.57
CA THR A 271 -26.31 21.26 -18.31
C THR A 271 -26.55 20.08 -17.38
N VAL A 272 -25.57 19.84 -16.51
CA VAL A 272 -25.58 18.73 -15.56
C VAL A 272 -25.32 19.26 -14.16
N ARG A 273 -26.14 18.84 -13.20
CA ARG A 273 -25.78 18.88 -11.78
C ARG A 273 -25.19 17.52 -11.41
N LEU A 274 -23.91 17.53 -11.08
CA LEU A 274 -23.18 16.36 -10.61
C LEU A 274 -23.07 16.45 -9.09
N HIS A 275 -23.64 15.48 -8.37
CA HIS A 275 -23.45 15.31 -6.94
C HIS A 275 -22.67 14.02 -6.68
N MET A 276 -21.59 14.11 -5.93
CA MET A 276 -20.69 13.01 -5.58
C MET A 276 -20.56 12.96 -4.07
N LYS A 277 -20.68 11.77 -3.50
CA LYS A 277 -20.49 11.53 -2.07
C LYS A 277 -19.64 10.28 -1.89
N ASP A 278 -18.43 10.47 -1.37
CA ASP A 278 -17.49 9.39 -1.08
C ASP A 278 -17.51 9.10 0.42
N GLU A 279 -17.87 7.87 0.81
CA GLU A 279 -17.87 7.41 2.19
C GLU A 279 -16.74 6.41 2.43
N TYR A 280 -15.75 6.80 3.24
CA TYR A 280 -14.67 5.95 3.70
C TYR A 280 -15.04 5.33 5.05
N VAL A 281 -15.32 4.03 5.07
CA VAL A 281 -15.84 3.32 6.25
C VAL A 281 -14.74 2.52 6.95
N GLU A 282 -14.02 1.70 6.20
CA GLU A 282 -12.95 0.83 6.71
C GLU A 282 -11.72 0.90 5.78
N PRO A 283 -10.50 0.70 6.31
CA PRO A 283 -10.18 0.35 7.70
C PRO A 283 -10.19 1.57 8.63
N LEU A 284 -10.73 1.39 9.84
CA LEU A 284 -10.90 2.47 10.82
C LEU A 284 -9.60 3.25 11.12
N ARG A 285 -8.46 2.56 11.19
CA ARG A 285 -7.15 3.22 11.41
C ARG A 285 -6.86 4.26 10.32
N ASP A 286 -7.09 3.90 9.06
CA ASP A 286 -6.78 4.76 7.92
C ASP A 286 -7.79 5.90 7.83
N VAL A 287 -9.06 5.65 8.18
CA VAL A 287 -10.09 6.70 8.32
C VAL A 287 -9.71 7.71 9.40
N ILE A 288 -9.29 7.25 10.59
CA ILE A 288 -8.85 8.13 11.68
C ILE A 288 -7.61 8.94 11.27
N ALA A 289 -6.63 8.29 10.64
CA ALA A 289 -5.42 8.97 10.16
C ALA A 289 -5.74 10.08 9.15
N ARG A 290 -6.62 9.81 8.17
CA ARG A 290 -7.07 10.82 7.20
C ARG A 290 -7.81 11.98 7.86
N LYS A 291 -8.68 11.71 8.84
CA LYS A 291 -9.36 12.77 9.61
C LYS A 291 -8.36 13.67 10.33
N ALA A 292 -7.37 13.07 10.99
CA ALA A 292 -6.32 13.83 11.68
C ALA A 292 -5.49 14.69 10.72
N GLU A 293 -5.16 14.16 9.54
CA GLU A 293 -4.47 14.90 8.48
C GLU A 293 -5.29 16.11 8.00
N ILE A 294 -6.60 15.91 7.75
CA ILE A 294 -7.51 16.99 7.33
C ILE A 294 -7.59 18.09 8.40
N VAL A 295 -7.70 17.72 9.67
CA VAL A 295 -7.72 18.67 10.79
C VAL A 295 -6.39 19.42 10.88
N SER A 296 -5.26 18.72 10.73
CA SER A 296 -3.92 19.31 10.79
C SER A 296 -3.65 20.29 9.64
N TYR A 297 -4.12 19.99 8.43
CA TYR A 297 -3.95 20.86 7.26
C TYR A 297 -4.94 22.03 7.23
N GLY A 298 -6.06 21.88 7.96
CA GLY A 298 -7.17 22.83 7.99
C GLY A 298 -8.27 22.42 7.03
N VAL A 299 -9.48 22.21 7.56
CA VAL A 299 -10.66 21.71 6.82
C VAL A 299 -10.97 22.55 5.58
N GLN A 300 -10.88 23.88 5.70
CA GLN A 300 -11.12 24.79 4.58
C GLN A 300 -10.09 24.62 3.46
N ASN A 301 -8.81 24.49 3.80
CA ASN A 301 -7.73 24.28 2.83
C ASN A 301 -7.92 22.96 2.07
N VAL A 302 -8.30 21.88 2.77
CA VAL A 302 -8.60 20.59 2.14
C VAL A 302 -9.82 20.70 1.23
N THR A 303 -10.88 21.38 1.69
CA THR A 303 -12.11 21.57 0.91
C THR A 303 -11.83 22.32 -0.39
N GLU A 304 -11.08 23.42 -0.33
CA GLU A 304 -10.65 24.19 -1.50
C GLU A 304 -9.73 23.37 -2.43
N TYR A 305 -8.84 22.56 -1.86
CA TYR A 305 -7.97 21.67 -2.61
C TYR A 305 -8.76 20.61 -3.39
N ILE A 306 -9.72 19.92 -2.74
CA ILE A 306 -10.60 18.93 -3.39
C ILE A 306 -11.41 19.62 -4.49
N LEU A 307 -12.03 20.76 -4.17
CA LEU A 307 -12.84 21.53 -5.13
C LEU A 307 -12.04 21.84 -6.40
N ARG A 308 -10.81 22.36 -6.24
CA ARG A 308 -9.91 22.68 -7.35
C ARG A 308 -9.50 21.43 -8.13
N THR A 309 -9.11 20.36 -7.43
CA THR A 309 -8.60 19.13 -8.06
C THR A 309 -9.66 18.44 -8.90
N TYR A 310 -10.88 18.29 -8.36
CA TYR A 310 -12.00 17.72 -9.10
C TYR A 310 -12.43 18.62 -10.26
N SER A 311 -12.45 19.94 -10.08
CA SER A 311 -12.76 20.88 -11.19
C SER A 311 -11.76 20.75 -12.35
N LEU A 312 -10.47 20.58 -12.05
CA LEU A 312 -9.43 20.35 -13.05
C LEU A 312 -9.62 18.99 -13.74
N ALA A 313 -9.91 17.93 -12.98
CA ALA A 313 -10.15 16.60 -13.54
C ALA A 313 -11.36 16.59 -14.49
N LEU A 314 -12.46 17.23 -14.10
CA LEU A 314 -13.65 17.43 -14.95
C LEU A 314 -13.32 18.26 -16.19
N GLY A 315 -12.49 19.30 -16.04
CA GLY A 315 -11.96 20.09 -17.15
C GLY A 315 -11.15 19.27 -18.16
N TYR A 316 -10.28 18.37 -17.68
CA TYR A 316 -9.52 17.45 -18.54
C TYR A 316 -10.42 16.45 -19.29
N GLN A 317 -11.61 16.15 -18.76
CA GLN A 317 -12.63 15.35 -19.43
C GLN A 317 -13.45 16.15 -20.46
N GLY A 318 -13.24 17.47 -20.54
CA GLY A 318 -13.90 18.38 -21.48
C GLY A 318 -15.11 19.12 -20.90
N ALA A 319 -15.41 18.95 -19.61
CA ALA A 319 -16.50 19.66 -18.96
C ALA A 319 -16.09 21.11 -18.61
N ILE A 320 -17.06 22.03 -18.70
CA ILE A 320 -16.92 23.40 -18.21
C ILE A 320 -17.61 23.47 -16.85
N VAL A 321 -16.85 23.85 -15.82
CA VAL A 321 -17.33 23.95 -14.44
C VAL A 321 -17.84 25.37 -14.20
N ASP A 322 -19.16 25.53 -14.05
CA ASP A 322 -19.79 26.83 -13.79
C ASP A 322 -19.81 27.18 -12.30
N GLY A 323 -19.74 26.17 -11.44
CA GLY A 323 -19.63 26.34 -9.99
C GLY A 323 -19.55 25.00 -9.28
N GLY A 324 -19.04 25.00 -8.06
CA GLY A 324 -19.03 23.80 -7.23
C GLY A 324 -18.87 24.12 -5.75
N LYS A 325 -19.24 23.15 -4.92
CA LYS A 325 -19.10 23.20 -3.47
C LYS A 325 -18.65 21.83 -2.99
N VAL A 326 -17.84 21.83 -1.93
CA VAL A 326 -17.38 20.61 -1.26
C VAL A 326 -17.64 20.78 0.24
N THR A 327 -18.00 19.70 0.91
CA THR A 327 -18.18 19.63 2.36
C THR A 327 -17.59 18.33 2.87
N ILE A 328 -16.86 18.41 3.97
CA ILE A 328 -16.26 17.26 4.64
C ILE A 328 -17.02 17.01 5.94
N LEU A 329 -17.54 15.80 6.13
CA LEU A 329 -18.33 15.41 7.28
C LEU A 329 -17.65 14.27 8.06
N GLY A 330 -18.08 14.08 9.32
CA GLY A 330 -17.60 12.98 10.18
C GLY A 330 -16.24 13.21 10.84
N LEU A 331 -15.66 14.42 10.76
CA LEU A 331 -14.33 14.73 11.31
C LEU A 331 -14.25 14.62 12.85
N ASN A 332 -15.32 14.99 13.55
CA ASN A 332 -15.34 15.08 15.02
C ASN A 332 -15.74 13.76 15.71
N GLU A 333 -16.13 12.75 14.94
CA GLU A 333 -16.60 11.46 15.43
C GLU A 333 -15.57 10.38 15.11
N THR A 334 -15.06 9.69 16.13
CA THR A 334 -13.96 8.72 15.96
C THR A 334 -14.35 7.46 15.20
N THR A 335 -15.60 7.03 15.31
CA THR A 335 -16.11 5.79 14.68
C THR A 335 -16.99 6.02 13.46
N ALA A 336 -17.37 7.27 13.16
CA ALA A 336 -18.16 7.57 11.97
C ALA A 336 -17.30 7.42 10.70
N PRO A 337 -17.89 7.12 9.53
CA PRO A 337 -17.18 7.24 8.26
C PRO A 337 -16.63 8.66 8.05
N LEU A 338 -15.54 8.79 7.30
CA LEU A 338 -15.16 10.07 6.70
C LEU A 338 -15.97 10.23 5.42
N VAL A 339 -16.67 11.36 5.27
CA VAL A 339 -17.52 11.61 4.11
C VAL A 339 -17.06 12.87 3.39
N ILE A 340 -16.84 12.77 2.09
CA ILE A 340 -16.58 13.90 1.20
C ILE A 340 -17.81 14.07 0.31
N ASP A 341 -18.52 15.17 0.47
CA ASP A 341 -19.72 15.51 -0.30
C ASP A 341 -19.39 16.68 -1.23
N ALA A 342 -19.55 16.49 -2.54
CA ALA A 342 -19.17 17.45 -3.56
C ALA A 342 -20.26 17.61 -4.60
N GLU A 343 -20.55 18.85 -4.99
CA GLU A 343 -21.56 19.17 -5.99
C GLU A 343 -20.99 20.15 -7.01
N TYR A 344 -21.28 19.91 -8.29
CA TYR A 344 -20.82 20.74 -9.41
C TYR A 344 -21.95 21.01 -10.39
N MET A 345 -21.96 22.22 -10.95
CA MET A 345 -22.75 22.58 -12.12
C MET A 345 -21.85 22.58 -13.35
N LEU A 346 -22.21 21.75 -14.34
CA LEU A 346 -21.35 21.43 -15.47
C LEU A 346 -22.06 21.67 -16.81
N ARG A 347 -21.29 22.13 -17.79
CA ARG A 347 -21.64 22.10 -19.21
C ARG A 347 -20.69 21.17 -19.96
N ASN A 348 -21.14 20.59 -21.07
CA ASN A 348 -20.35 19.64 -21.88
C ASN A 348 -19.82 18.43 -21.11
N PHE A 349 -20.45 18.06 -19.98
CA PHE A 349 -20.03 16.91 -19.18
C PHE A 349 -20.31 15.58 -19.90
N THR A 350 -21.45 15.49 -20.61
CA THR A 350 -21.75 14.39 -21.52
C THR A 350 -21.51 14.83 -22.96
N LYS A 351 -21.00 13.92 -23.80
CA LYS A 351 -20.64 14.22 -25.19
C LYS A 351 -21.84 14.03 -26.10
N TYR A 352 -22.14 15.02 -26.94
CA TYR A 352 -23.19 14.90 -27.94
C TYR A 352 -22.62 14.32 -29.24
N GLU A 353 -23.03 13.09 -29.57
CA GLU A 353 -22.53 12.33 -30.71
C GLU A 353 -23.69 11.59 -31.40
N ASN A 354 -23.76 11.72 -32.74
CA ASN A 354 -24.75 11.02 -33.58
C ASN A 354 -26.21 11.16 -33.12
N GLY A 355 -26.60 12.34 -32.66
CA GLY A 355 -27.98 12.63 -32.24
C GLY A 355 -28.31 12.30 -30.78
N SER A 356 -27.33 11.84 -29.98
CA SER A 356 -27.50 11.41 -28.59
C SER A 356 -26.41 11.97 -27.68
N TYR A 357 -26.70 12.11 -26.39
CA TYR A 357 -25.68 12.36 -25.36
C TYR A 357 -25.10 11.04 -24.86
N VAL A 358 -23.80 11.04 -24.61
CA VAL A 358 -23.01 9.88 -24.19
C VAL A 358 -22.34 10.20 -22.86
N TYR A 359 -22.63 9.41 -21.83
CA TYR A 359 -21.94 9.42 -20.56
C TYR A 359 -21.12 8.13 -20.43
N THR A 360 -19.83 8.25 -20.06
CA THR A 360 -18.93 7.12 -19.86
C THR A 360 -18.36 7.17 -18.45
N PHE A 361 -18.33 6.04 -17.77
CA PHE A 361 -17.83 5.90 -16.40
C PHE A 361 -17.09 4.58 -16.23
N ASP A 362 -16.24 4.48 -15.20
CA ASP A 362 -15.57 3.24 -14.82
C ASP A 362 -16.34 2.55 -13.67
N PRO A 363 -17.07 1.46 -13.93
CA PRO A 363 -17.82 0.75 -12.89
C PRO A 363 -16.91 -0.01 -11.90
N THR A 364 -15.60 -0.09 -12.17
CA THR A 364 -14.62 -0.75 -11.28
C THR A 364 -13.98 0.21 -10.27
N MET A 365 -14.30 1.50 -10.32
CA MET A 365 -13.72 2.54 -9.44
C MET A 365 -12.18 2.53 -9.49
N GLY A 366 -11.60 2.30 -10.68
CA GLY A 366 -10.14 2.22 -10.87
C GLY A 366 -9.46 0.98 -10.29
N MET A 367 -10.21 0.02 -9.74
CA MET A 367 -9.64 -1.16 -9.07
C MET A 367 -8.94 -2.13 -10.02
N ALA A 368 -9.24 -2.08 -11.31
CA ALA A 368 -8.63 -2.97 -12.31
C ALA A 368 -7.09 -2.84 -12.37
N GLN A 369 -6.53 -1.70 -11.99
CA GLN A 369 -5.09 -1.42 -12.05
C GLN A 369 -4.48 -1.07 -10.68
N SER A 370 -5.25 -1.06 -9.60
CA SER A 370 -4.80 -0.56 -8.30
C SER A 370 -3.90 -1.53 -7.54
N LEU A 371 -4.06 -2.84 -7.76
CA LEU A 371 -3.27 -3.88 -7.10
C LEU A 371 -1.98 -4.19 -7.87
N GLN A 372 -0.86 -3.76 -7.29
CA GLN A 372 0.50 -4.14 -7.75
C GLN A 372 1.00 -5.42 -7.08
N ASP A 373 0.48 -5.71 -5.88
CA ASP A 373 0.81 -6.85 -5.05
C ASP A 373 -0.47 -7.53 -4.56
N ARG A 374 -0.32 -8.70 -3.94
CA ARG A 374 -1.41 -9.42 -3.25
C ARG A 374 -2.23 -8.47 -2.36
N SER A 375 -3.55 -8.65 -2.35
CA SER A 375 -4.44 -7.86 -1.49
C SER A 375 -4.14 -8.10 0.00
N GLU A 376 -3.73 -7.05 0.69
CA GLU A 376 -3.52 -7.04 2.15
C GLU A 376 -4.83 -6.84 2.94
N TYR A 377 -5.93 -6.57 2.22
CA TYR A 377 -7.26 -6.31 2.77
C TYR A 377 -8.31 -7.16 2.06
N GLU A 378 -9.42 -7.43 2.73
CA GLU A 378 -10.66 -7.75 2.01
C GLU A 378 -11.27 -6.44 1.52
N VAL A 379 -11.49 -6.33 0.21
CA VAL A 379 -12.07 -5.12 -0.40
C VAL A 379 -13.54 -5.37 -0.67
N ASN A 380 -14.39 -4.40 -0.32
CA ASN A 380 -15.79 -4.38 -0.67
C ASN A 380 -16.20 -2.94 -0.99
N ASN A 381 -15.95 -2.54 -2.24
CA ASN A 381 -16.24 -1.18 -2.70
C ASN A 381 -17.51 -1.19 -3.54
N THR A 382 -18.35 -0.17 -3.39
CA THR A 382 -19.62 -0.06 -4.11
C THR A 382 -19.80 1.33 -4.70
N LEU A 383 -20.12 1.39 -5.99
CA LEU A 383 -20.57 2.58 -6.69
C LEU A 383 -22.11 2.53 -6.84
N HIS A 384 -22.77 3.58 -6.38
CA HIS A 384 -24.18 3.87 -6.57
C HIS A 384 -24.32 5.07 -7.51
N LEU A 385 -24.56 4.79 -8.79
CA LEU A 385 -24.74 5.81 -9.82
C LEU A 385 -26.22 5.98 -10.17
N THR A 386 -26.73 7.20 -10.08
CA THR A 386 -28.08 7.57 -10.50
C THR A 386 -28.00 8.62 -11.60
N LEU A 387 -28.57 8.34 -12.77
CA LEU A 387 -28.80 9.34 -13.80
C LEU A 387 -30.29 9.71 -13.85
N ASN A 388 -30.60 10.97 -13.66
CA ASN A 388 -31.94 11.53 -13.82
C ASN A 388 -31.98 12.41 -15.07
N LEU A 389 -32.81 12.05 -16.04
CA LEU A 389 -33.07 12.89 -17.20
C LEU A 389 -34.27 13.81 -16.91
N THR A 390 -34.24 15.02 -17.45
CA THR A 390 -35.43 15.88 -17.51
C THR A 390 -36.62 15.17 -18.17
N ASP A 391 -37.84 15.64 -17.90
CA ASP A 391 -39.06 15.18 -18.55
C ASP A 391 -38.94 15.17 -20.08
N GLY A 392 -39.32 14.06 -20.70
CA GLY A 392 -39.17 13.84 -22.14
C GLY A 392 -37.80 13.35 -22.60
N GLY A 393 -36.83 13.22 -21.68
CA GLY A 393 -35.56 12.54 -21.95
C GLY A 393 -35.72 11.01 -21.99
N GLU A 394 -34.95 10.34 -22.85
CA GLU A 394 -35.04 8.90 -23.06
C GLU A 394 -33.67 8.24 -23.08
N PHE A 395 -33.50 7.17 -22.30
CA PHE A 395 -32.34 6.28 -22.43
C PHE A 395 -32.47 5.40 -23.67
N ILE A 396 -31.49 5.50 -24.57
CA ILE A 396 -31.39 4.75 -25.83
C ILE A 396 -30.57 3.49 -25.63
N GLU A 397 -29.47 3.60 -24.89
CA GLU A 397 -28.51 2.53 -24.65
C GLU A 397 -28.05 2.60 -23.19
N VAL A 398 -28.10 1.48 -22.50
CA VAL A 398 -27.64 1.34 -21.12
C VAL A 398 -26.79 0.08 -21.03
N PRO A 399 -25.82 0.02 -20.10
CA PRO A 399 -25.02 -1.17 -19.96
C PRO A 399 -25.85 -2.35 -19.44
N ASP A 400 -25.41 -3.57 -19.73
CA ASP A 400 -26.06 -4.79 -19.26
C ASP A 400 -25.77 -5.07 -17.79
N ASN A 401 -26.62 -5.91 -17.18
CA ASN A 401 -26.31 -6.51 -15.89
C ASN A 401 -25.13 -7.47 -16.02
N ILE A 402 -24.14 -7.35 -15.13
CA ILE A 402 -22.94 -8.19 -15.11
C ILE A 402 -22.82 -8.84 -13.74
N SER A 403 -22.51 -10.12 -13.72
CA SER A 403 -22.04 -10.82 -12.52
C SER A 403 -20.92 -11.76 -12.92
N THR A 404 -19.76 -11.62 -12.31
CA THR A 404 -18.60 -12.47 -12.59
C THR A 404 -17.89 -12.79 -11.29
N GLU A 405 -17.39 -14.01 -11.21
CA GLU A 405 -16.61 -14.48 -10.07
C GLU A 405 -15.35 -15.20 -10.55
N ILE A 406 -14.21 -14.91 -9.90
CA ILE A 406 -12.95 -15.63 -10.07
C ILE A 406 -12.39 -15.95 -8.69
N LYS A 407 -12.35 -17.25 -8.34
CA LYS A 407 -11.83 -17.75 -7.05
C LYS A 407 -12.43 -17.07 -5.81
N GLY A 408 -13.72 -16.73 -5.88
CA GLY A 408 -14.46 -16.03 -4.82
C GLY A 408 -14.27 -14.51 -4.80
N ASN A 409 -13.42 -13.93 -5.64
CA ASN A 409 -13.48 -12.50 -5.95
C ASN A 409 -14.65 -12.26 -6.89
N ARG A 410 -15.40 -11.17 -6.70
CA ARG A 410 -16.64 -10.93 -7.42
C ARG A 410 -16.75 -9.50 -7.92
N PHE A 411 -17.24 -9.36 -9.15
CA PHE A 411 -17.69 -8.09 -9.70
C PHE A 411 -19.16 -8.22 -10.10
N THR A 412 -19.99 -7.30 -9.63
CA THR A 412 -21.40 -7.21 -10.04
C THR A 412 -21.74 -5.81 -10.47
N MET A 413 -22.50 -5.67 -11.54
CA MET A 413 -23.13 -4.42 -11.96
C MET A 413 -24.60 -4.68 -12.24
N THR A 414 -25.48 -3.96 -11.56
CA THR A 414 -26.93 -4.04 -11.75
C THR A 414 -27.43 -2.70 -12.27
N VAL A 415 -28.28 -2.74 -13.28
CA VAL A 415 -28.81 -1.59 -14.01
C VAL A 415 -30.33 -1.69 -13.98
N VAL A 416 -30.98 -0.68 -13.39
CA VAL A 416 -32.42 -0.62 -13.22
C VAL A 416 -32.93 0.70 -13.80
N ARG A 417 -33.76 0.61 -14.84
CA ARG A 417 -34.43 1.77 -15.44
C ARG A 417 -35.81 1.97 -14.84
N ARG A 418 -36.11 3.18 -14.40
CA ARG A 418 -37.41 3.62 -13.87
C ARG A 418 -37.80 4.92 -14.55
N GLY A 419 -38.52 4.82 -15.68
CA GLY A 419 -38.89 6.00 -16.47
C GLY A 419 -37.67 6.74 -17.02
N ASN A 420 -37.50 7.99 -16.57
CA ASN A 420 -36.39 8.90 -16.87
C ASN A 420 -35.23 8.81 -15.86
N THR A 421 -35.30 7.89 -14.89
CA THR A 421 -34.20 7.60 -13.96
C THR A 421 -33.55 6.26 -14.31
N LEU A 422 -32.21 6.22 -14.26
CA LEU A 422 -31.40 5.01 -14.38
C LEU A 422 -30.55 4.86 -13.12
N GLU A 423 -30.75 3.76 -12.40
CA GLU A 423 -29.97 3.38 -11.22
C GLU A 423 -28.97 2.29 -11.63
N ILE A 424 -27.68 2.51 -11.37
CA ILE A 424 -26.59 1.57 -11.60
C ILE A 424 -25.88 1.33 -10.28
N VAL A 425 -25.81 0.07 -9.85
CA VAL A 425 -25.06 -0.35 -8.66
C VAL A 425 -23.95 -1.29 -9.08
N SER A 426 -22.69 -0.85 -8.93
CA SER A 426 -21.50 -1.67 -9.20
C SER A 426 -20.80 -2.02 -7.90
N ASN A 427 -20.42 -3.27 -7.70
CA ASN A 427 -19.71 -3.73 -6.52
C ASN A 427 -18.47 -4.54 -6.93
N VAL A 428 -17.35 -4.24 -6.30
CA VAL A 428 -16.08 -4.95 -6.43
C VAL A 428 -15.76 -5.57 -5.07
N TYR A 429 -15.86 -6.90 -4.99
CA TYR A 429 -15.46 -7.67 -3.82
C TYR A 429 -14.17 -8.45 -4.11
N ILE A 430 -13.10 -8.14 -3.40
CA ILE A 430 -11.81 -8.82 -3.52
C ILE A 430 -11.51 -9.51 -2.18
N ARG A 431 -11.25 -10.81 -2.23
CA ARG A 431 -10.89 -11.59 -1.03
C ARG A 431 -9.54 -11.13 -0.51
N TYR A 432 -9.38 -11.19 0.81
CA TYR A 432 -8.06 -11.10 1.43
C TYR A 432 -7.11 -12.12 0.79
N GLY A 433 -5.90 -11.68 0.47
CA GLY A 433 -4.91 -12.53 -0.15
C GLY A 433 -5.10 -12.76 -1.66
N ALA A 434 -6.06 -12.11 -2.33
CA ALA A 434 -6.21 -12.26 -3.78
C ALA A 434 -4.96 -11.78 -4.55
N GLN A 435 -4.63 -12.48 -5.63
CA GLN A 435 -3.49 -12.18 -6.49
C GLN A 435 -3.82 -11.06 -7.48
N PRO A 436 -2.86 -10.17 -7.82
CA PRO A 436 -3.06 -9.12 -8.82
C PRO A 436 -3.59 -9.64 -10.16
N GLU A 437 -3.12 -10.80 -10.61
CA GLU A 437 -3.48 -11.39 -11.90
C GLU A 437 -4.95 -11.83 -11.93
N ASP A 438 -5.44 -12.42 -10.83
CA ASP A 438 -6.83 -12.85 -10.70
C ASP A 438 -7.77 -11.63 -10.67
N VAL A 439 -7.37 -10.54 -9.99
CA VAL A 439 -8.16 -9.29 -9.95
C VAL A 439 -8.17 -8.59 -11.31
N LYS A 440 -7.02 -8.51 -11.99
CA LYS A 440 -6.93 -7.98 -13.35
C LYS A 440 -7.80 -8.79 -14.31
N ALA A 441 -7.79 -10.11 -14.21
CA ALA A 441 -8.64 -10.98 -15.03
C ALA A 441 -10.14 -10.78 -14.73
N LEU A 442 -10.50 -10.61 -13.45
CA LEU A 442 -11.88 -10.36 -13.03
C LEU A 442 -12.42 -9.05 -13.59
N LEU A 443 -11.60 -8.01 -13.63
CA LEU A 443 -12.00 -6.64 -14.01
C LEU A 443 -11.63 -6.29 -15.46
N ALA A 444 -10.98 -7.20 -16.20
CA ALA A 444 -10.62 -7.01 -17.60
C ALA A 444 -11.86 -6.65 -18.44
N ASN A 445 -11.69 -5.67 -19.33
CA ASN A 445 -12.73 -5.15 -20.23
C ASN A 445 -13.97 -4.56 -19.52
N ARG A 446 -13.88 -4.27 -18.23
CA ARG A 446 -14.97 -3.68 -17.44
C ARG A 446 -14.65 -2.27 -16.95
N THR A 447 -13.50 -1.70 -17.36
CA THR A 447 -13.04 -0.37 -16.91
C THR A 447 -13.77 0.80 -17.56
N SER A 448 -14.81 0.53 -18.35
CA SER A 448 -15.60 1.53 -19.04
C SER A 448 -16.99 0.97 -19.33
N ALA A 449 -18.02 1.71 -18.94
CA ALA A 449 -19.41 1.48 -19.29
C ALA A 449 -20.02 2.79 -19.81
N THR A 450 -20.99 2.67 -20.71
CA THR A 450 -21.56 3.82 -21.43
C THR A 450 -23.07 3.85 -21.32
N VAL A 451 -23.62 5.03 -21.08
CA VAL A 451 -25.06 5.32 -21.15
C VAL A 451 -25.29 6.33 -22.27
N ARG A 452 -26.24 6.06 -23.15
CA ARG A 452 -26.68 6.99 -24.20
C ARG A 452 -28.13 7.39 -24.00
N TYR A 453 -28.39 8.68 -24.15
CA TYR A 453 -29.73 9.23 -23.98
C TYR A 453 -30.01 10.39 -24.92
N THR A 454 -31.29 10.70 -25.13
CA THR A 454 -31.76 11.92 -25.79
C THR A 454 -32.38 12.86 -24.77
N LEU A 455 -32.41 14.15 -25.13
CA LEU A 455 -33.15 15.19 -24.44
C LEU A 455 -34.23 15.73 -25.38
N PRO A 456 -35.36 16.23 -24.87
CA PRO A 456 -36.34 16.92 -25.69
C PRO A 456 -35.72 18.16 -26.32
N ALA A 457 -36.10 18.48 -27.56
CA ALA A 457 -35.66 19.72 -28.19
C ALA A 457 -36.12 20.92 -27.35
N GLU A 458 -35.22 21.88 -27.07
CA GLU A 458 -35.59 23.14 -26.44
C GLU A 458 -36.77 23.75 -27.19
N GLY A 459 -37.80 24.16 -26.44
CA GLY A 459 -39.10 24.56 -26.95
C GLY A 459 -39.02 25.38 -28.24
N SER A 460 -39.47 24.77 -29.33
CA SER A 460 -39.58 25.39 -30.65
C SER A 460 -40.70 26.43 -30.64
N ASN A 461 -40.38 27.65 -30.22
CA ASN A 461 -41.09 28.87 -30.64
C ASN A 461 -40.38 29.56 -31.83
N GLY A 462 -39.74 28.78 -32.71
CA GLY A 462 -39.17 29.26 -33.97
C GLY A 462 -38.91 28.07 -34.88
N GLY A 463 -39.75 27.89 -35.90
CA GLY A 463 -40.00 26.62 -36.56
C GLY A 463 -39.03 26.19 -37.67
N MET A 464 -39.09 24.90 -37.95
CA MET A 464 -39.04 24.33 -39.30
C MET A 464 -40.21 23.36 -39.41
N SER A 465 -41.06 23.53 -40.44
CA SER A 465 -42.22 22.65 -40.65
C SER A 465 -41.76 21.22 -40.97
N ASP A 466 -42.60 20.23 -40.70
CA ASP A 466 -42.27 18.82 -40.92
C ASP A 466 -41.86 18.50 -42.37
N THR A 467 -42.29 19.32 -43.33
CA THR A 467 -41.83 19.31 -44.72
C THR A 467 -40.34 19.67 -44.90
N GLN A 468 -39.78 20.55 -44.07
CA GLN A 468 -38.34 20.91 -44.11
C GLN A 468 -37.48 19.85 -43.41
N LYS A 469 -37.97 19.22 -42.34
CA LYS A 469 -37.32 18.06 -41.72
C LYS A 469 -37.26 16.86 -42.68
N MET A 470 -38.34 16.63 -43.43
CA MET A 470 -38.38 15.56 -44.44
C MET A 470 -37.48 15.87 -45.64
N ALA A 471 -37.36 17.14 -46.06
CA ALA A 471 -36.41 17.56 -47.09
C ALA A 471 -34.94 17.37 -46.65
N ALA A 472 -34.61 17.67 -45.39
CA ALA A 472 -33.25 17.46 -44.85
C ALA A 472 -32.87 15.97 -44.77
N VAL A 473 -33.81 15.08 -44.44
CA VAL A 473 -33.60 13.63 -44.43
C VAL A 473 -33.41 13.09 -45.86
N ILE A 474 -34.19 13.58 -46.83
CA ILE A 474 -34.05 13.19 -48.24
C ILE A 474 -32.71 13.67 -48.83
N VAL A 475 -32.26 14.88 -48.48
CA VAL A 475 -30.95 15.42 -48.91
C VAL A 475 -29.79 14.66 -48.25
N ALA A 476 -29.88 14.31 -46.96
CA ALA A 476 -28.87 13.49 -46.29
C ALA A 476 -28.78 12.07 -46.86
N ALA A 477 -29.92 11.45 -47.19
CA ALA A 477 -29.97 10.14 -47.84
C ALA A 477 -29.38 10.18 -49.27
N LEU A 478 -29.63 11.24 -50.03
CA LEU A 478 -29.05 11.45 -51.38
C LEU A 478 -27.53 11.65 -51.32
N ILE A 479 -27.00 12.32 -50.30
CA ILE A 479 -25.55 12.50 -50.09
C ILE A 479 -24.88 11.16 -49.75
N VAL A 480 -25.52 10.32 -48.93
CA VAL A 480 -25.01 8.97 -48.61
C VAL A 480 -25.05 8.05 -49.85
N VAL A 481 -26.11 8.11 -50.66
CA VAL A 481 -26.20 7.32 -51.91
C VAL A 481 -25.19 7.80 -52.96
N LEU A 482 -24.96 9.11 -53.09
CA LEU A 482 -23.91 9.67 -53.97
C LEU A 482 -22.50 9.32 -53.49
N ALA A 483 -22.25 9.31 -52.19
CA ALA A 483 -20.97 8.90 -51.60
C ALA A 483 -20.68 7.40 -51.84
N VAL A 484 -21.69 6.53 -51.71
CA VAL A 484 -21.58 5.09 -51.98
C VAL A 484 -21.39 4.80 -53.47
N ALA A 485 -22.03 5.58 -54.36
CA ALA A 485 -21.84 5.46 -55.81
C ALA A 485 -20.45 5.94 -56.28
N PHE A 486 -19.89 6.97 -55.64
CA PHE A 486 -18.54 7.47 -55.92
C PHE A 486 -17.44 6.53 -55.43
N TRP A 487 -17.69 5.78 -54.35
CA TRP A 487 -16.75 4.80 -53.80
C TRP A 487 -16.70 3.49 -54.58
N LYS A 488 -17.79 3.08 -55.26
CA LYS A 488 -17.85 1.85 -56.08
C LYS A 488 -17.28 1.98 -57.50
N ARG A 489 -16.81 3.17 -57.90
CA ARG A 489 -16.24 3.43 -59.24
C ARG A 489 -14.75 3.77 -59.23
N ARG A 490 -14.05 3.48 -58.13
CA ARG A 490 -12.59 3.56 -58.03
C ARG A 490 -11.97 2.20 -57.78
#